data_AF-A0A2E0FLN3-F1
#
_entry.id   AF-A0A2E0FLN3-F1
#
_cell.length_a   1.000
_cell.length_b   1.000
_cell.length_c   1.000
_cell.angle_alpha   90.00
_cell.angle_beta   90.00
_cell.angle_gamma   90.00
#
_symmetry.space_group_name_H-M   'P 1'
#
loop_
_entity.id
_entity.type
_entity.pdbx_description
1 polymer ?
#
loop_
_entity_poly.entity_id
_entity_poly.type
_entity_poly.pdbx_seq_one_letter_code
_entity_poly.pdbx_strand_id
1 'polypeptide(L)'
;MALVFKLVRGLLITVLVLISIHAFGQDRRWTAGFNVHKLGFFAPKYLSNENIRLGYWFHDYHQAGLELGVYRDTRQVYPSGGFYYRFQPLSKRFRPFFEGRSKLFLVRNFVSGNELSLVWAGYAGVSIALSPKFNIEAAVGRSSIDWDQFIGFNFRF
;
A
#
# COMPACT_ATOMS: atom_id res chain seq x y z
N MET A 1 35.75 -31.92 0.09
CA MET A 1 34.51 -31.56 0.83
C MET A 1 34.63 -30.24 1.60
N ALA A 2 35.58 -30.09 2.53
CA ALA A 2 35.68 -28.87 3.37
C ALA A 2 35.97 -27.55 2.61
N LEU A 3 36.75 -27.60 1.52
CA LEU A 3 37.07 -26.42 0.71
C LEU A 3 35.85 -25.87 -0.04
N VAL A 4 35.06 -26.77 -0.65
CA VAL A 4 33.83 -26.43 -1.39
C VAL A 4 32.81 -25.78 -0.45
N PHE A 5 32.67 -26.30 0.77
CA PHE A 5 31.74 -25.76 1.76
C PHE A 5 32.12 -24.33 2.21
N LYS A 6 33.41 -24.06 2.40
CA LYS A 6 33.90 -22.70 2.70
C LYS A 6 33.63 -21.73 1.55
N LEU A 7 33.77 -22.19 0.30
CA LEU A 7 33.59 -21.38 -0.90
C LEU A 7 32.11 -21.02 -1.12
N VAL A 8 31.20 -21.99 -0.95
CA VAL A 8 29.74 -21.76 -1.00
C VAL A 8 29.29 -20.80 0.10
N ARG A 9 29.81 -20.96 1.33
CA ARG A 9 29.51 -20.04 2.45
C ARG A 9 30.02 -18.62 2.18
N GLY A 10 31.23 -18.49 1.65
CA GLY A 10 31.79 -17.19 1.25
C GLY A 10 30.93 -16.51 0.19
N LEU A 11 30.55 -17.25 -0.86
CA LEU A 11 29.68 -16.74 -1.93
C LEU A 11 28.31 -16.27 -1.38
N LEU A 12 27.69 -17.06 -0.50
CA LEU A 12 26.41 -16.71 0.12
C LEU A 12 26.51 -15.41 0.94
N ILE A 13 27.56 -15.27 1.74
CA ILE A 13 27.80 -14.06 2.55
C ILE A 13 28.02 -12.86 1.62
N THR A 14 28.84 -13.01 0.58
CA THR A 14 29.09 -11.92 -0.39
C THR A 14 27.80 -11.50 -1.10
N VAL A 15 26.96 -12.44 -1.53
CA VAL A 15 25.66 -12.12 -2.15
C VAL A 15 24.76 -11.38 -1.17
N LEU A 16 24.65 -11.83 0.09
CA LEU A 16 23.85 -11.16 1.12
C LEU A 16 24.37 -9.75 1.43
N VAL A 17 25.70 -9.57 1.49
CA VAL A 17 26.34 -8.27 1.71
C VAL A 17 26.09 -7.34 0.52
N LEU A 18 26.21 -7.82 -0.72
CA LEU A 18 25.95 -7.03 -1.91
C LEU A 18 24.48 -6.62 -2.02
N ILE A 19 23.53 -7.53 -1.73
CA ILE A 19 22.09 -7.21 -1.65
C ILE A 19 21.85 -6.14 -0.58
N SER A 20 22.47 -6.28 0.59
CA SER A 20 22.32 -5.31 1.68
C SER A 20 22.88 -3.95 1.28
N ILE A 21 24.11 -3.87 0.78
CA ILE A 21 24.73 -2.61 0.33
C ILE A 21 23.90 -1.97 -0.78
N HIS A 22 23.40 -2.75 -1.74
CA HIS A 22 22.54 -2.25 -2.80
C HIS A 22 21.24 -1.67 -2.23
N ALA A 23 20.60 -2.35 -1.27
CA ALA A 23 19.39 -1.87 -0.60
C ALA A 23 19.64 -0.63 0.30
N PHE A 24 20.83 -0.51 0.92
CA PHE A 24 21.20 0.63 1.76
C PHE A 24 21.69 1.84 0.96
N GLY A 25 22.19 1.65 -0.26
CA GLY A 25 22.69 2.71 -1.14
C GLY A 25 21.62 3.41 -1.97
N GLN A 26 20.34 3.07 -1.80
CA GLN A 26 19.26 3.66 -2.60
C GLN A 26 18.72 4.95 -1.97
N ASP A 27 18.30 5.89 -2.82
CA ASP A 27 17.62 7.11 -2.38
C ASP A 27 16.30 6.77 -1.69
N ARG A 28 16.33 6.80 -0.37
CA ARG A 28 15.14 6.67 0.48
C ARG A 28 14.27 7.90 0.30
N ARG A 29 13.01 7.69 -0.06
CA ARG A 29 12.07 8.78 -0.37
C ARG A 29 10.79 8.64 0.41
N TRP A 30 10.33 9.76 0.95
CA TRP A 30 9.03 9.83 1.60
C TRP A 30 7.96 10.15 0.58
N THR A 31 6.76 9.66 0.84
CA THR A 31 5.58 10.07 0.08
C THR A 31 4.43 10.41 1.00
N ALA A 32 3.59 11.32 0.55
CA ALA A 32 2.28 11.57 1.13
C ALA A 32 1.24 11.51 0.02
N GLY A 33 0.05 11.02 0.31
CA GLY A 33 -0.98 10.96 -0.70
C GLY A 33 -2.38 10.91 -0.13
N PHE A 34 -3.34 10.90 -1.04
CA PHE A 34 -4.75 10.79 -0.73
C PHE A 34 -5.39 9.83 -1.72
N ASN A 35 -6.20 8.89 -1.23
CA ASN A 35 -6.96 7.97 -2.07
C ASN A 35 -8.46 8.15 -1.81
N VAL A 36 -9.23 8.12 -2.90
CA VAL A 36 -10.69 7.99 -2.88
C VAL A 36 -11.06 6.63 -3.42
N HIS A 37 -11.77 5.86 -2.61
CA HIS A 37 -12.21 4.51 -2.92
C HIS A 37 -13.71 4.47 -3.21
N LYS A 38 -14.08 3.54 -4.08
CA LYS A 38 -15.45 3.07 -4.28
C LYS A 38 -15.47 1.56 -4.09
N LEU A 39 -16.33 1.08 -3.21
CA LEU A 39 -16.53 -0.35 -2.96
C LEU A 39 -17.72 -0.85 -3.78
N GLY A 40 -17.55 -2.02 -4.41
CA GLY A 40 -18.53 -2.69 -5.27
C GLY A 40 -18.52 -2.21 -6.73
N PHE A 41 -18.38 -3.15 -7.68
CA PHE A 41 -18.56 -2.88 -9.12
C PHE A 41 -20.04 -2.70 -9.49
N PHE A 42 -20.93 -3.48 -8.84
CA PHE A 42 -22.37 -3.56 -9.15
C PHE A 42 -23.28 -3.29 -7.95
N ALA A 43 -22.71 -2.91 -6.80
CA ALA A 43 -23.51 -2.64 -5.61
C ALA A 43 -24.15 -1.24 -5.71
N PRO A 44 -25.48 -1.11 -5.58
CA PRO A 44 -26.16 0.19 -5.53
C PRO A 44 -25.94 0.93 -4.19
N LYS A 45 -25.10 0.39 -3.30
CA LYS A 45 -24.79 0.99 -2.00
C LYS A 45 -23.51 1.81 -2.11
N TYR A 46 -23.64 3.10 -1.84
CA TYR A 46 -22.52 4.03 -1.67
C TYR A 46 -21.69 3.61 -0.45
N LEU A 47 -20.71 2.75 -0.70
CA LEU A 47 -19.65 2.42 0.25
C LEU A 47 -18.39 3.11 -0.27
N SER A 48 -17.93 4.15 0.43
CA SER A 48 -16.73 4.89 0.07
C SER A 48 -15.70 4.85 1.19
N ASN A 49 -14.44 4.97 0.79
CA ASN A 49 -13.33 5.11 1.74
C ASN A 49 -12.42 6.23 1.25
N GLU A 50 -12.18 7.20 2.11
CA GLU A 50 -11.30 8.34 1.86
C GLU A 50 -10.14 8.22 2.83
N ASN A 51 -8.90 8.18 2.33
CA ASN A 51 -7.74 8.07 3.22
C ASN A 51 -6.59 8.95 2.77
N ILE A 52 -5.91 9.53 3.76
CA ILE A 52 -4.59 10.12 3.61
C ILE A 52 -3.57 9.02 3.94
N ARG A 53 -2.50 8.97 3.17
CA ARG A 53 -1.44 7.98 3.34
C ARG A 53 -0.08 8.66 3.48
N LEU A 54 0.77 8.07 4.29
CA LEU A 54 2.18 8.39 4.40
C LEU A 54 2.98 7.13 4.08
N GLY A 55 4.02 7.28 3.28
CA GLY A 55 4.78 6.15 2.75
C GLY A 55 6.27 6.40 2.76
N TYR A 56 7.01 5.30 2.84
CA TYR A 56 8.45 5.30 2.82
C TYR A 56 8.95 4.26 1.81
N TRP A 57 9.66 4.73 0.80
CA TRP A 57 10.40 3.86 -0.13
C TRP A 57 11.69 3.44 0.55
N PHE A 58 11.72 2.19 1.00
CA PHE A 58 12.92 1.56 1.55
C PHE A 58 13.72 0.81 0.48
N HIS A 59 13.13 0.65 -0.72
CA HIS A 59 13.77 0.19 -1.94
C HIS A 59 13.09 0.88 -3.14
N ASP A 60 13.75 1.03 -4.29
CA ASP A 60 13.21 1.68 -5.49
C ASP A 60 11.87 1.12 -5.98
N TYR A 61 11.59 -0.14 -5.65
CA TYR A 61 10.39 -0.87 -6.01
C TYR A 61 9.55 -1.30 -4.81
N HIS A 62 9.98 -1.05 -3.56
CA HIS A 62 9.22 -1.40 -2.37
C HIS A 62 8.94 -0.20 -1.49
N GLN A 63 7.66 -0.09 -1.12
CA GLN A 63 7.17 0.95 -0.25
C GLN A 63 6.33 0.33 0.86
N ALA A 64 6.49 0.84 2.08
CA ALA A 64 5.59 0.56 3.19
C ALA A 64 5.07 1.87 3.76
N GLY A 65 3.91 1.83 4.40
CA GLY A 65 3.36 3.05 4.99
C GLY A 65 2.10 2.86 5.79
N LEU A 66 1.55 4.00 6.21
CA LEU A 66 0.36 4.12 7.03
C LEU A 66 -0.74 4.81 6.24
N GLU A 67 -1.98 4.43 6.51
CA GLU A 67 -3.17 5.12 6.03
C GLU A 67 -4.05 5.50 7.23
N LEU A 68 -4.61 6.70 7.18
CA LEU A 68 -5.63 7.18 8.09
C LEU A 68 -6.75 7.77 7.26
N GLY A 69 -7.99 7.48 7.62
CA GLY A 69 -9.10 7.86 6.78
C GLY A 69 -10.44 7.55 7.40
N VAL A 70 -11.43 7.52 6.54
CA VAL A 70 -12.82 7.37 6.92
C VAL A 70 -13.49 6.40 5.96
N TYR A 71 -14.17 5.41 6.53
CA TYR A 71 -15.09 4.55 5.80
C TYR A 71 -16.51 5.09 5.97
N ARG A 72 -17.26 5.17 4.88
CA ARG A 72 -18.65 5.62 4.89
C ARG A 72 -19.52 4.50 4.34
N ASP A 73 -20.53 4.12 5.10
CA ASP A 73 -21.66 3.38 4.56
C ASP A 73 -22.90 4.28 4.45
N THR A 74 -24.02 3.70 4.04
CA THR A 74 -25.29 4.42 3.85
C THR A 74 -25.87 5.05 5.13
N ARG A 75 -25.34 4.72 6.32
CA ARG A 75 -25.92 5.07 7.63
C ARG A 75 -24.92 5.75 8.55
N GLN A 76 -23.63 5.43 8.44
CA GLN A 76 -22.62 5.77 9.42
C GLN A 76 -21.25 6.02 8.78
N VAL A 77 -20.41 6.69 9.56
CA VAL A 77 -19.07 7.09 9.23
C VAL A 77 -18.13 6.50 10.28
N TYR A 78 -17.15 5.73 9.84
CA TYR A 78 -16.23 4.99 10.70
C TYR A 78 -14.81 5.50 10.49
N PRO A 79 -14.14 6.02 11.55
CA PRO A 79 -12.73 6.33 11.44
C PRO A 79 -11.95 5.05 11.18
N SER A 80 -10.93 5.18 10.35
CA SER A 80 -10.13 4.05 9.88
C SER A 80 -8.65 4.34 9.92
N GLY A 81 -7.87 3.31 10.18
CA GLY A 81 -6.42 3.40 10.14
C GLY A 81 -5.81 2.06 9.80
N GLY A 82 -4.59 2.07 9.27
CA GLY A 82 -3.97 0.83 8.85
C GLY A 82 -2.61 0.98 8.22
N PHE A 83 -2.10 -0.15 7.74
CA PHE A 83 -0.79 -0.25 7.09
C PHE A 83 -0.98 -0.69 5.65
N TYR A 84 -0.06 -0.28 4.80
CA TYR A 84 0.04 -0.81 3.46
C TYR A 84 1.46 -1.18 3.11
N TYR A 85 1.55 -2.12 2.17
CA TYR A 85 2.76 -2.49 1.50
C TYR A 85 2.54 -2.45 0.00
N ARG A 86 3.48 -1.87 -0.74
CA ARG A 86 3.43 -1.71 -2.18
C ARG A 86 4.69 -2.24 -2.83
N PHE A 87 4.50 -2.94 -3.94
CA PHE A 87 5.52 -3.31 -4.90
C PHE A 87 5.27 -2.62 -6.24
N GLN A 88 6.27 -1.93 -6.78
CA GLN A 88 6.19 -1.20 -8.04
C GLN A 88 7.47 -1.46 -8.87
N PRO A 89 7.47 -2.49 -9.74
CA PRO A 89 8.69 -2.98 -10.39
C PRO A 89 9.31 -2.02 -11.41
N LEU A 90 8.57 -1.04 -11.91
CA LEU A 90 9.01 -0.16 -13.00
C LEU A 90 9.07 1.30 -12.56
N SER A 91 10.15 1.99 -12.97
CA SER A 91 10.39 3.41 -12.67
C SER A 91 9.97 4.39 -13.78
N LYS A 92 9.38 3.88 -14.88
CA LYS A 92 8.96 4.65 -16.06
C LYS A 92 7.81 5.62 -15.77
N ARG A 93 7.36 6.42 -16.74
CA ARG A 93 6.20 7.33 -16.57
C ARG A 93 4.92 6.58 -16.19
N PHE A 94 4.74 5.38 -16.74
CA PHE A 94 3.66 4.46 -16.45
C PHE A 94 4.19 3.31 -15.60
N ARG A 95 3.67 3.14 -14.39
CA ARG A 95 4.23 2.25 -13.37
C ARG A 95 3.14 1.31 -12.85
N PRO A 96 3.10 0.04 -13.27
CA PRO A 96 2.24 -0.93 -12.63
C PRO A 96 2.68 -1.12 -11.17
N PHE A 97 1.72 -1.32 -10.29
CA PHE A 97 1.98 -1.63 -8.89
C PHE A 97 1.01 -2.69 -8.36
N PHE A 98 1.46 -3.36 -7.31
CA PHE A 98 0.67 -4.27 -6.49
C PHE A 98 0.72 -3.79 -5.05
N GLU A 99 -0.42 -3.83 -4.36
CA GLU A 99 -0.52 -3.27 -3.02
C GLU A 99 -1.39 -4.13 -2.12
N GLY A 100 -0.86 -4.46 -0.94
CA GLY A 100 -1.60 -5.08 0.15
C GLY A 100 -1.90 -4.04 1.23
N ARG A 101 -3.11 -4.06 1.78
CA ARG A 101 -3.54 -3.18 2.86
C ARG A 101 -4.19 -3.96 3.98
N SER A 102 -3.95 -3.53 5.21
CA SER A 102 -4.73 -3.89 6.38
C SER A 102 -5.36 -2.62 6.94
N LYS A 103 -6.67 -2.65 7.20
CA LYS A 103 -7.43 -1.51 7.72
C LYS A 103 -8.26 -1.94 8.92
N LEU A 104 -8.20 -1.14 9.96
CA LEU A 104 -9.04 -1.24 11.14
C LEU A 104 -10.09 -0.14 11.07
N PHE A 105 -11.35 -0.49 11.31
CA PHE A 105 -12.47 0.44 11.40
C PHE A 105 -13.11 0.33 12.79
N LEU A 106 -13.37 1.46 13.42
CA LEU A 106 -14.12 1.52 14.68
C LEU A 106 -15.60 1.67 14.39
N VAL A 107 -16.37 0.61 14.61
CA VAL A 107 -17.82 0.58 14.49
C VAL A 107 -18.42 1.02 15.81
N ARG A 108 -19.02 2.21 15.84
CA ARG A 108 -19.67 2.72 17.04
C ARG A 108 -21.09 2.15 17.14
N ASN A 109 -21.34 1.29 18.11
CA ASN A 109 -22.69 0.80 18.40
C ASN A 109 -23.14 1.31 19.78
N PHE A 110 -24.24 2.07 19.80
CA PHE A 110 -24.79 2.66 21.02
C PHE A 110 -25.44 1.62 21.96
N VAL A 111 -25.78 0.43 21.45
CA VAL A 111 -26.45 -0.63 22.21
C VAL A 111 -25.47 -1.70 22.69
N SER A 112 -24.52 -2.11 21.84
CA SER A 112 -23.59 -3.22 22.14
C SER A 112 -22.15 -2.81 22.42
N GLY A 113 -21.83 -1.51 22.42
CA GLY A 113 -20.47 -1.00 22.56
C GLY A 113 -19.69 -0.93 21.24
N ASN A 114 -18.51 -0.29 21.28
CA ASN A 114 -17.70 -0.12 20.07
C ASN A 114 -17.05 -1.45 19.65
N GLU A 115 -17.17 -1.78 18.36
CA GLU A 115 -16.56 -2.97 17.77
C GLU A 115 -15.40 -2.55 16.85
N LEU A 116 -14.30 -3.30 16.89
CA LEU A 116 -13.15 -3.09 16.02
C LEU A 116 -13.19 -4.13 14.89
N SER A 117 -13.36 -3.67 13.65
CA SER A 117 -13.39 -4.55 12.49
C SER A 117 -12.09 -4.45 11.69
N LEU A 118 -11.51 -5.59 11.34
CA LEU A 118 -10.30 -5.70 10.52
C LEU A 118 -10.64 -6.10 9.09
N VAL A 119 -10.07 -5.39 8.12
CA VAL A 119 -10.25 -5.62 6.69
C VAL A 119 -8.90 -5.72 6.01
N TRP A 120 -8.77 -6.72 5.19
CA TRP A 120 -7.59 -6.92 4.34
C TRP A 120 -7.98 -6.63 2.90
N ALA A 121 -7.08 -6.03 2.13
CA ALA A 121 -7.33 -5.78 0.72
C ALA A 121 -6.05 -5.93 -0.11
N GLY A 122 -6.21 -6.49 -1.31
CA GLY A 122 -5.15 -6.58 -2.32
C GLY A 122 -5.57 -5.83 -3.59
N TYR A 123 -4.66 -5.06 -4.15
CA TYR A 123 -4.88 -4.24 -5.34
C TYR A 123 -3.81 -4.48 -6.39
N ALA A 124 -4.23 -4.39 -7.65
CA ALA A 124 -3.36 -4.19 -8.80
C ALA A 124 -3.76 -2.88 -9.48
N GLY A 125 -2.77 -2.07 -9.83
CA GLY A 125 -3.04 -0.74 -10.36
C GLY A 125 -1.89 -0.18 -11.19
N VAL A 126 -2.09 1.06 -11.60
CA VAL A 126 -1.15 1.83 -12.40
C VAL A 126 -0.97 3.19 -11.75
N SER A 127 0.28 3.60 -11.63
CA SER A 127 0.70 4.96 -11.27
C SER A 127 1.27 5.67 -12.49
N ILE A 128 0.80 6.89 -12.74
CA ILE A 128 1.23 7.75 -13.83
C ILE A 128 1.95 8.96 -13.23
N ALA A 129 3.24 9.08 -13.52
CA ALA A 129 4.02 10.24 -13.13
C ALA A 129 3.66 11.45 -14.00
N LEU A 130 3.06 12.47 -13.38
CA LEU A 130 2.78 13.75 -14.02
C LEU A 130 3.94 14.73 -13.85
N SER A 131 4.69 14.61 -12.76
CA SER A 131 5.95 15.32 -12.52
C SER A 131 6.90 14.45 -11.69
N PRO A 132 8.18 14.84 -11.49
CA PRO A 132 9.10 14.12 -10.61
C PRO A 132 8.59 13.97 -9.16
N LYS A 133 7.70 14.86 -8.72
CA LYS A 133 7.16 14.93 -7.35
C LYS A 133 5.70 14.51 -7.24
N PHE A 134 5.00 14.25 -8.33
CA PHE A 134 3.55 14.00 -8.31
C PHE A 134 3.12 12.90 -9.26
N ASN A 135 2.36 11.94 -8.74
CA ASN A 135 1.77 10.84 -9.50
C ASN A 135 0.26 10.76 -9.24
N ILE A 136 -0.49 10.36 -10.27
CA ILE A 136 -1.90 9.94 -10.16
C ILE A 136 -1.96 8.43 -10.32
N GLU A 137 -2.82 7.78 -9.56
CA GLU A 137 -2.91 6.33 -9.47
C GLU A 137 -4.35 5.88 -9.65
N ALA A 138 -4.53 4.73 -10.30
CA ALA A 138 -5.80 4.04 -10.36
C ALA A 138 -5.56 2.56 -10.10
N ALA A 139 -6.39 1.94 -9.27
CA ALA A 139 -6.28 0.53 -8.97
C ALA A 139 -7.64 -0.12 -8.77
N VAL A 140 -7.66 -1.43 -8.98
CA VAL A 140 -8.78 -2.30 -8.68
C VAL A 140 -8.26 -3.45 -7.84
N GLY A 141 -9.08 -3.92 -6.91
CA GLY A 141 -8.70 -4.93 -5.95
C GLY A 141 -9.90 -5.61 -5.31
N ARG A 142 -9.58 -6.54 -4.41
CA ARG A 142 -10.55 -7.24 -3.58
C ARG A 142 -10.19 -7.02 -2.13
N SER A 143 -11.13 -6.48 -1.37
CA SER A 143 -11.07 -6.45 0.09
C SER A 143 -11.71 -7.71 0.68
N SER A 144 -11.65 -7.92 1.98
CA SER A 144 -12.43 -8.97 2.67
C SER A 144 -13.93 -8.66 2.69
N ILE A 145 -14.34 -7.42 2.41
CA ILE A 145 -15.75 -7.00 2.32
C ILE A 145 -16.24 -7.24 0.89
N ASP A 146 -15.80 -6.41 -0.06
CA ASP A 146 -16.20 -6.48 -1.48
C ASP A 146 -15.03 -6.11 -2.41
N TRP A 147 -15.27 -6.11 -3.72
CA TRP A 147 -14.44 -5.45 -4.71
C TRP A 147 -14.23 -3.98 -4.32
N ASP A 148 -13.02 -3.47 -4.54
CA ASP A 148 -12.61 -2.12 -4.20
C ASP A 148 -11.84 -1.53 -5.39
N GLN A 149 -12.11 -0.27 -5.70
CA GLN A 149 -11.37 0.50 -6.68
C GLN A 149 -11.03 1.86 -6.10
N PHE A 150 -9.84 2.39 -6.41
CA PHE A 150 -9.46 3.71 -5.95
C PHE A 150 -8.77 4.54 -7.01
N ILE A 151 -8.91 5.86 -6.85
CA ILE A 151 -8.07 6.86 -7.48
C ILE A 151 -7.21 7.49 -6.39
N GLY A 152 -5.90 7.55 -6.63
CA GLY A 152 -4.89 8.05 -5.70
C GLY A 152 -4.14 9.25 -6.25
N PHE A 153 -3.77 10.16 -5.36
CA PHE A 153 -2.92 11.32 -5.63
C PHE A 153 -1.71 11.22 -4.71
N ASN A 154 -0.50 11.14 -5.26
CA ASN A 154 0.69 10.77 -4.50
C ASN A 154 1.84 11.75 -4.75
N PHE A 155 2.33 12.36 -3.68
CA PHE A 155 3.42 13.31 -3.64
C PHE A 155 4.69 12.63 -3.15
N ARG A 156 5.81 12.92 -3.79
CA ARG A 156 7.15 12.41 -3.43
C ARG A 156 8.04 13.58 -3.02
N PHE A 157 8.70 13.42 -1.87
CA PHE A 157 9.62 14.39 -1.28
C PHE A 157 11.05 13.91 -1.37
#